data_AF-A0A143XDB5-F1
#
_entry.id   AF-A0A143XDB5-F1
#
_cell.length_a   1.000
_cell.length_b   1.000
_cell.length_c   1.000
_cell.angle_alpha   90.00
_cell.angle_beta   90.00
_cell.angle_gamma   90.00
#
_symmetry.space_group_name_H-M   'P 1'
#
loop_
_entity.id
_entity.type
_entity.pdbx_description
1 polymer ?
#
loop_
_entity_poly.entity_id
_entity_poly.type
_entity_poly.pdbx_seq_one_letter_code
_entity_poly.pdbx_strand_id
1 'polypeptide(L)'
;MKITCCNFYSSAGPLTYREDMPELTWDLLDGTEEVCGYECHMAQTSFRGRIWKAWYSTELPINLGPWKLSGLPGLILKATDRQGAYSFVCTEILSNPEPIYEYIPRSANVVSRKDYLRYEKLYHKDPQYVIAEGEEIFVLRNDQQGLTEFDEFWEIPYNPIELE
;
A
#
# COMPACT_ATOMS: atom_id res chain seq x y z
N MET A 1 -2.69 -1.14 -18.77
CA MET A 1 -2.31 -2.29 -17.91
C MET A 1 -3.33 -2.39 -16.79
N LYS A 2 -3.69 -3.59 -16.33
CA LYS A 2 -4.58 -3.76 -15.16
C LYS A 2 -3.77 -4.22 -13.96
N ILE A 3 -4.14 -3.77 -12.77
CA ILE A 3 -3.56 -4.20 -11.50
C ILE A 3 -4.60 -4.96 -10.69
N THR A 4 -4.14 -5.95 -9.92
CA THR A 4 -4.96 -6.67 -8.95
C THR A 4 -4.62 -6.15 -7.56
N CYS A 5 -5.60 -5.61 -6.86
CA CYS A 5 -5.49 -5.23 -5.46
C CYS A 5 -6.01 -6.38 -4.59
N CYS A 6 -5.29 -6.70 -3.52
CA CYS A 6 -5.57 -7.85 -2.66
C CYS A 6 -5.26 -7.52 -1.20
N ASN A 7 -6.17 -7.87 -0.28
CA ASN A 7 -5.86 -7.89 1.15
C ASN A 7 -6.73 -8.91 1.91
N PHE A 8 -6.27 -9.30 3.10
CA PHE A 8 -6.87 -10.31 3.97
C PHE A 8 -7.73 -9.64 5.05
N TYR A 9 -8.83 -9.02 4.64
CA TYR A 9 -9.80 -8.43 5.57
C TYR A 9 -10.84 -9.41 6.09
N SER A 10 -10.93 -10.63 5.56
CA SER A 10 -12.00 -11.58 5.90
C SER A 10 -11.45 -12.96 6.28
N SER A 11 -12.08 -13.59 7.26
CA SER A 11 -11.95 -15.02 7.60
C SER A 11 -12.18 -15.94 6.40
N ALA A 12 -13.04 -15.53 5.46
CA ALA A 12 -13.40 -16.27 4.25
C ALA A 12 -12.34 -16.18 3.12
N GLY A 13 -11.17 -15.59 3.39
CA GLY A 13 -10.07 -15.46 2.46
C GLY A 13 -9.89 -14.04 1.90
N PRO A 14 -8.89 -13.85 1.01
CA PRO A 14 -8.52 -12.53 0.51
C PRO A 14 -9.64 -11.90 -0.31
N LEU A 15 -9.89 -10.61 -0.09
CA LEU A 15 -10.70 -9.78 -0.95
C LEU A 15 -9.82 -9.27 -2.08
N THR A 16 -10.32 -9.33 -3.32
CA THR A 16 -9.61 -8.78 -4.48
C THR A 16 -10.50 -7.92 -5.33
N TYR A 17 -9.92 -6.90 -5.95
CA TYR A 17 -10.54 -6.18 -7.05
C TYR A 17 -9.49 -5.86 -8.11
N ARG A 18 -9.94 -5.61 -9.33
CA ARG A 18 -9.07 -5.16 -10.43
C ARG A 18 -9.44 -3.74 -10.81
N GLU A 19 -8.43 -2.95 -11.12
CA GLU A 19 -8.60 -1.64 -11.75
C GLU A 19 -7.53 -1.43 -12.82
N ASP A 20 -7.76 -0.43 -13.67
CA ASP A 20 -6.73 0.01 -14.61
C ASP A 20 -5.60 0.70 -13.86
N MET A 21 -4.36 0.52 -14.32
CA MET A 21 -3.22 1.25 -13.80
C MET A 21 -3.48 2.75 -13.96
N PRO A 22 -3.40 3.55 -12.88
CA PRO A 22 -3.70 4.97 -12.96
C PRO A 22 -2.67 5.70 -13.83
N GLU A 23 -3.15 6.60 -14.67
CA GLU A 23 -2.30 7.54 -15.40
C GLU A 23 -2.11 8.79 -14.54
N LEU A 24 -0.91 8.94 -13.97
CA LEU A 24 -0.58 10.04 -13.08
C LEU A 24 0.06 11.19 -13.86
N THR A 25 -0.43 12.41 -13.62
CA THR A 25 0.24 13.62 -14.08
C THR A 25 1.24 14.06 -13.02
N TRP A 26 2.51 14.15 -13.41
CA TRP A 26 3.61 14.50 -12.52
C TRP A 26 4.10 15.92 -12.79
N ASP A 27 4.21 16.71 -11.73
CA ASP A 27 4.93 17.97 -11.72
C ASP A 27 6.41 17.68 -11.44
N LEU A 28 7.27 17.88 -12.43
CA LEU A 28 8.71 17.72 -12.25
C LEU A 28 9.25 18.85 -11.38
N LEU A 29 10.11 18.52 -10.43
CA LEU A 29 10.69 19.46 -9.50
C LEU A 29 12.19 19.61 -9.75
N ASP A 30 12.72 20.78 -9.42
CA ASP A 30 14.16 21.03 -9.48
C ASP A 30 14.91 20.28 -8.35
N GLY A 31 16.13 19.86 -8.68
CA GLY A 31 17.05 19.23 -7.74
C GLY A 31 17.13 17.71 -7.88
N THR A 32 18.20 17.16 -7.31
CA THR A 32 18.48 15.73 -7.29
C THR A 32 18.80 15.27 -5.87
N GLU A 33 18.58 13.99 -5.61
CA GLU A 33 18.94 13.31 -4.37
C GLU A 33 19.47 11.93 -4.72
N GLU A 34 20.53 11.47 -4.04
CA GLU A 34 20.99 10.10 -4.18
C GLU A 34 20.09 9.16 -3.38
N VAL A 35 19.55 8.13 -4.04
CA VAL A 35 18.72 7.08 -3.40
C VAL A 35 19.22 5.72 -3.86
N CYS A 36 19.57 4.87 -2.89
CA CYS A 36 20.10 3.52 -3.19
C CYS A 36 21.32 3.54 -4.15
N GLY A 37 22.13 4.60 -4.09
CA GLY A 37 23.32 4.78 -4.95
C GLY A 37 23.04 5.31 -6.36
N TYR A 38 21.80 5.71 -6.66
CA TYR A 38 21.43 6.29 -7.95
C TYR A 38 21.06 7.76 -7.80
N GLU A 39 21.47 8.59 -8.77
CA GLU A 39 20.99 9.97 -8.84
C GLU A 39 19.50 9.96 -9.22
N CYS A 40 18.68 10.57 -8.37
CA CYS A 40 17.24 10.64 -8.57
C CYS A 40 16.76 12.08 -8.73
N HIS A 41 15.93 12.31 -9.73
CA HIS A 41 15.16 13.53 -9.90
C HIS A 41 13.89 13.49 -9.06
N MET A 42 13.39 14.66 -8.67
CA MET A 42 12.17 14.78 -7.90
C MET A 42 10.96 15.08 -8.77
N ALA A 43 9.82 14.50 -8.40
CA ALA A 43 8.52 14.84 -8.96
C ALA A 43 7.44 14.86 -7.87
N GLN A 44 6.34 15.53 -8.13
CA GLN A 44 5.17 15.57 -7.25
C GLN A 44 3.89 15.24 -8.03
N THR A 45 2.94 14.62 -7.36
CA THR A 45 1.58 14.44 -7.88
C THR A 45 0.55 14.44 -6.76
N SER A 46 -0.71 14.69 -7.10
CA SER A 46 -1.85 14.50 -6.21
C SER A 46 -2.62 13.25 -6.64
N PHE A 47 -2.65 12.23 -5.78
CA PHE A 47 -3.28 10.95 -6.10
C PHE A 47 -3.97 10.34 -4.88
N ARG A 48 -5.22 9.87 -5.08
CA ARG A 48 -6.09 9.25 -4.06
C ARG A 48 -6.19 10.05 -2.76
N GLY A 49 -6.32 11.37 -2.88
CA GLY A 49 -6.44 12.30 -1.75
C GLY A 49 -5.13 12.62 -1.02
N ARG A 50 -3.98 12.12 -1.49
CA ARG A 50 -2.65 12.43 -0.95
C ARG A 50 -1.80 13.19 -1.96
N ILE A 51 -0.91 14.05 -1.44
CA ILE A 51 0.16 14.64 -2.24
C ILE A 51 1.41 13.78 -2.05
N TRP A 52 1.90 13.23 -3.14
CA TRP A 52 3.08 12.37 -3.17
C TRP A 52 4.26 13.13 -3.73
N LYS A 53 5.40 13.01 -3.05
CA LYS A 53 6.71 13.34 -3.60
C LYS A 53 7.42 12.05 -3.95
N ALA A 54 7.95 11.95 -5.16
CA ALA A 54 8.66 10.78 -5.66
C ALA A 54 10.05 11.16 -6.16
N TRP A 55 10.99 10.25 -6.01
CA TRP A 55 12.35 10.34 -6.51
C TRP A 55 12.58 9.19 -7.47
N TYR A 56 12.94 9.52 -8.71
CA TYR A 56 13.09 8.56 -9.79
C TYR A 56 14.44 8.71 -10.46
N SER A 57 15.05 7.59 -10.88
CA SER A 57 16.33 7.61 -11.59
C SER A 57 16.16 7.22 -13.05
N THR A 58 16.63 8.09 -13.95
CA THR A 58 16.65 7.81 -15.40
C THR A 58 17.74 6.81 -15.79
N GLU A 59 18.69 6.52 -14.89
CA GLU A 59 19.67 5.43 -15.06
C GLU A 59 18.99 4.06 -15.10
N LEU A 60 17.80 3.96 -14.50
CA LEU A 60 16.92 2.79 -14.53
C LEU A 60 15.67 3.15 -15.34
N PRO A 61 15.68 3.04 -16.68
CA PRO A 61 14.61 3.55 -17.57
C PRO A 61 13.37 2.64 -17.57
N ILE A 62 12.86 2.33 -16.38
CA ILE A 62 11.67 1.51 -16.12
C ILE A 62 10.64 2.45 -15.50
N ASN A 63 9.53 2.71 -16.17
CA ASN A 63 8.52 3.67 -15.74
C ASN A 63 7.57 3.14 -14.64
N LEU A 64 8.12 2.40 -13.68
CA LEU A 64 7.39 1.77 -12.58
C LEU A 64 7.83 2.35 -11.23
N GLY A 65 7.16 1.90 -10.18
CA GLY A 65 7.42 2.36 -8.82
C GLY A 65 6.63 1.57 -7.80
N PRO A 66 6.76 1.91 -6.52
CA PRO A 66 6.04 1.24 -5.45
C PRO A 66 4.53 1.50 -5.56
N TRP A 67 3.76 0.49 -5.16
CA TRP A 67 2.29 0.53 -5.11
C TRP A 67 1.66 0.85 -6.48
N LYS A 68 1.13 2.07 -6.67
CA LYS A 68 0.45 2.54 -7.88
C LYS A 68 1.13 3.77 -8.48
N LEU A 69 2.31 4.13 -7.96
CA LEU A 69 3.09 5.27 -8.44
C LEU A 69 3.92 4.81 -9.64
N SER A 70 3.61 5.36 -10.82
CA SER A 70 4.27 5.01 -12.08
C SER A 70 4.21 6.17 -13.07
N GLY A 71 4.84 6.01 -14.24
CA GLY A 71 4.72 6.94 -15.37
C GLY A 71 5.80 8.03 -15.44
N LEU A 72 6.76 8.03 -14.51
CA LEU A 72 7.97 8.85 -14.63
C LEU A 72 8.97 8.19 -15.60
N PRO A 73 9.90 8.94 -16.22
CA PRO A 73 10.85 8.41 -17.21
C PRO A 73 12.00 7.58 -16.60
N GLY A 74 11.77 7.01 -15.41
CA GLY A 74 12.72 6.20 -14.66
C GLY A 74 12.06 5.52 -13.47
N LEU A 75 12.76 4.58 -12.85
CA LEU A 75 12.24 3.80 -11.74
C LEU A 75 12.12 4.68 -10.49
N ILE A 76 10.95 4.69 -9.86
CA ILE A 76 10.75 5.39 -8.58
C ILE A 76 11.43 4.60 -7.48
N LEU A 77 12.52 5.13 -6.94
CA LEU A 77 13.30 4.52 -5.86
C LEU A 77 12.86 5.00 -4.48
N LYS A 78 12.17 6.14 -4.40
CA LYS A 78 11.61 6.64 -3.15
C LYS A 78 10.31 7.37 -3.41
N ALA A 79 9.34 7.22 -2.53
CA ALA A 79 8.11 7.98 -2.55
C ALA A 79 7.62 8.22 -1.13
N THR A 80 7.16 9.43 -0.84
CA THR A 80 6.57 9.76 0.47
C THR A 80 5.35 10.63 0.27
N ASP A 81 4.31 10.40 1.06
CA ASP A 81 3.22 11.36 1.13
C ASP A 81 3.66 12.60 1.94
N ARG A 82 3.03 13.75 1.66
CA ARG A 82 3.40 15.04 2.27
C ARG A 82 3.33 15.03 3.80
N GLN A 83 2.48 14.19 4.38
CA GLN A 83 2.32 14.10 5.84
C GLN A 83 3.32 13.12 6.48
N GLY A 84 4.09 12.37 5.68
CA GLY A 84 5.03 11.35 6.18
C GLY A 84 4.35 10.14 6.82
N ALA A 85 3.05 9.95 6.55
CA ALA A 85 2.29 8.78 7.01
C ALA A 85 2.67 7.51 6.24
N TYR A 86 3.07 7.67 4.98
CA TYR A 86 3.47 6.59 4.07
C TYR A 86 4.77 6.95 3.36
N SER A 87 5.74 6.04 3.45
CA SER A 87 7.02 6.18 2.77
C SER A 87 7.48 4.83 2.22
N PHE A 88 7.95 4.87 0.97
CA PHE A 88 8.64 3.77 0.31
C PHE A 88 10.05 4.25 0.03
N VAL A 89 11.05 3.46 0.43
CA VAL A 89 12.46 3.75 0.19
C VAL A 89 13.12 2.47 -0.29
N CYS A 90 13.72 2.53 -1.47
CA CYS A 90 14.51 1.44 -2.01
C CYS A 90 15.74 1.24 -1.12
N THR A 91 15.92 0.01 -0.65
CA THR A 91 17.05 -0.39 0.19
C THR A 91 18.16 -1.05 -0.60
N GLU A 92 17.81 -1.77 -1.66
CA GLU A 92 18.73 -2.53 -2.48
C GLU A 92 18.13 -2.79 -3.87
N ILE A 93 18.99 -2.83 -4.90
CA ILE A 93 18.64 -3.27 -6.25
C ILE A 93 19.53 -4.45 -6.62
N LEU A 94 18.91 -5.60 -6.81
CA LEU A 94 19.58 -6.83 -7.23
C LEU A 94 19.16 -7.18 -8.66
N SER A 95 20.15 -7.42 -9.51
CA SER A 95 19.93 -8.01 -10.83
C SER A 95 20.13 -9.51 -10.74
N ASN A 96 19.03 -10.26 -10.64
CA ASN A 96 19.04 -11.72 -10.59
C ASN A 96 18.29 -12.28 -11.83
N PRO A 97 18.80 -13.31 -12.51
CA PRO A 97 18.06 -14.00 -13.58
C PRO A 97 16.78 -14.72 -13.11
N GLU A 98 16.61 -14.95 -11.80
CA GLU A 98 15.41 -15.60 -11.27
C GLU A 98 14.13 -14.80 -11.58
N PRO A 99 13.01 -15.49 -11.93
CA PRO A 99 11.76 -14.81 -12.21
C PRO A 99 11.17 -14.18 -10.96
N ILE A 100 10.55 -13.02 -11.12
CA ILE A 100 9.71 -12.42 -10.09
C ILE A 100 8.39 -13.19 -10.04
N TYR A 101 8.13 -13.87 -8.94
CA TYR A 101 6.87 -14.59 -8.73
C TYR A 101 5.77 -13.64 -8.29
N GLU A 102 4.68 -13.59 -9.07
CA GLU A 102 3.46 -12.91 -8.65
C GLU A 102 2.68 -13.79 -7.66
N TYR A 103 2.31 -13.23 -6.51
CA TYR A 103 1.40 -13.90 -5.59
C TYR A 103 -0.03 -13.81 -6.14
N ILE A 104 -0.58 -14.93 -6.61
CA ILE A 104 -1.96 -15.05 -7.05
C ILE A 104 -2.72 -15.89 -6.01
N PRO A 105 -3.63 -15.31 -5.21
CA PRO A 105 -4.41 -16.07 -4.25
C PRO A 105 -5.31 -17.09 -4.98
N ARG A 106 -5.20 -18.37 -4.59
CA ARG A 106 -5.90 -19.50 -5.25
C ARG A 106 -7.42 -19.42 -5.14
N SER A 107 -7.91 -18.83 -4.06
CA SER A 107 -9.32 -18.60 -3.79
C SER A 107 -9.46 -17.18 -3.24
N ALA A 108 -9.88 -16.25 -4.10
CA ALA A 108 -10.10 -14.87 -3.71
C ALA A 108 -11.55 -14.48 -3.95
N ASN A 109 -12.12 -13.75 -3.00
CA ASN A 109 -13.44 -13.17 -3.13
C ASN A 109 -13.30 -11.90 -3.97
N VAL A 110 -13.74 -11.98 -5.23
CA VAL A 110 -13.72 -10.84 -6.13
C VAL A 110 -14.86 -9.90 -5.77
N VAL A 111 -14.52 -8.66 -5.41
CA VAL A 111 -15.46 -7.62 -4.99
C VAL A 111 -15.27 -6.35 -5.82
N SER A 112 -16.23 -5.43 -5.74
CA SER A 112 -16.03 -4.09 -6.31
C SER A 112 -15.01 -3.31 -5.47
N ARG A 113 -14.31 -2.33 -6.07
CA ARG A 113 -13.44 -1.42 -5.32
C ARG A 113 -14.21 -0.73 -4.18
N LYS A 114 -15.45 -0.32 -4.43
CA LYS A 114 -16.31 0.32 -3.42
C LYS A 114 -16.54 -0.59 -2.21
N ASP A 115 -16.85 -1.87 -2.45
CA ASP A 115 -17.06 -2.82 -1.37
C ASP A 115 -15.76 -3.13 -0.65
N TYR A 116 -14.64 -3.24 -1.38
CA TYR A 116 -13.31 -3.42 -0.79
C TYR A 116 -12.97 -2.31 0.21
N LEU A 117 -13.10 -1.04 -0.19
CA LEU A 117 -12.83 0.11 0.69
C LEU A 117 -13.80 0.18 1.87
N ARG A 118 -15.06 -0.22 1.65
CA ARG A 118 -16.03 -0.35 2.74
C ARG A 118 -15.59 -1.40 3.77
N TYR A 119 -15.12 -2.57 3.32
CA TYR A 119 -14.62 -3.62 4.21
C TYR A 119 -13.37 -3.19 4.97
N GLU A 120 -12.41 -2.54 4.29
CA GLU A 120 -11.23 -1.97 4.93
C GLU A 120 -11.62 -1.00 6.06
N LYS A 121 -12.52 -0.06 5.79
CA LYS A 121 -13.00 0.88 6.82
C LYS A 121 -13.74 0.18 7.96
N LEU A 122 -14.53 -0.84 7.65
CA LEU A 122 -15.27 -1.60 8.66
C LEU A 122 -14.30 -2.39 9.56
N TYR A 123 -13.25 -2.99 9.00
CA TYR A 123 -12.22 -3.70 9.75
C TYR A 123 -11.57 -2.80 10.81
N HIS A 124 -11.25 -1.55 10.46
CA HIS A 124 -10.68 -0.61 11.43
C HIS A 124 -11.69 -0.14 12.49
N LYS A 125 -12.98 -0.10 12.14
CA LYS A 125 -14.05 0.33 13.06
C LYS A 125 -14.48 -0.77 14.03
N ASP A 126 -14.62 -1.99 13.53
CA ASP A 126 -15.17 -3.14 14.25
C ASP A 126 -14.51 -4.44 13.73
N PRO A 127 -13.27 -4.72 14.14
CA PRO A 127 -12.56 -5.91 13.69
C PRO A 127 -13.18 -7.19 14.27
N GLN A 128 -13.90 -7.12 15.40
CA GLN A 128 -14.59 -8.28 15.97
C GLN A 128 -15.65 -8.81 15.02
N TYR A 129 -16.50 -7.92 14.52
CA TYR A 129 -17.51 -8.28 13.54
C TYR A 129 -16.91 -8.82 12.25
N VAL A 130 -15.78 -8.26 11.79
CA VAL A 130 -15.19 -8.57 10.48
C VAL A 130 -14.33 -9.83 10.49
N ILE A 131 -13.52 -10.05 11.53
CA ILE A 131 -12.57 -11.16 11.62
C ILE A 131 -13.22 -12.40 12.23
N ALA A 132 -14.01 -12.21 13.29
CA ALA A 132 -14.51 -13.31 14.12
C ALA A 132 -15.98 -13.64 13.82
N GLU A 133 -16.60 -13.00 12.83
CA GLU A 133 -18.00 -13.23 12.47
C GLU A 133 -18.97 -13.03 13.66
N GLY A 134 -18.57 -12.21 14.64
CA GLY A 134 -19.32 -11.97 15.88
C GLY A 134 -18.86 -12.79 17.10
N GLU A 135 -17.89 -13.68 16.95
CA GLU A 135 -17.26 -14.40 18.07
C GLU A 135 -16.33 -13.48 18.90
N GLU A 136 -16.01 -13.90 20.13
CA GLU A 136 -15.07 -13.17 21.00
C GLU A 136 -13.64 -13.23 20.44
N ILE A 137 -12.97 -12.08 20.38
CA ILE A 137 -11.54 -11.98 20.06
C ILE A 137 -10.79 -11.65 21.36
N PHE A 138 -9.60 -12.22 21.53
CA PHE A 138 -8.68 -11.88 22.61
C PHE A 138 -7.45 -11.14 22.06
N VAL A 139 -6.99 -10.12 22.77
CA VAL A 139 -5.75 -9.39 22.45
C VAL A 139 -4.57 -10.10 23.10
N LEU A 140 -3.60 -10.51 22.27
CA LEU A 140 -2.27 -10.90 22.72
C LEU A 140 -1.42 -9.65 22.91
N ARG A 141 -1.20 -9.24 24.15
CA ARG A 141 -0.26 -8.16 24.43
C ARG A 141 1.12 -8.75 24.74
N ASN A 142 2.14 -8.29 24.02
CA ASN A 142 3.52 -8.77 24.20
C ASN A 142 4.10 -8.52 25.61
N ASP A 143 3.47 -7.65 26.40
CA ASP A 143 3.91 -7.27 27.75
C ASP A 143 3.27 -8.13 28.87
N GLN A 144 2.22 -8.91 28.57
CA GLN A 144 1.54 -9.77 29.55
C GLN A 144 1.50 -11.21 29.04
N GLN A 145 1.99 -12.15 29.86
CA GLN A 145 1.75 -13.58 29.63
C GLN A 145 0.26 -13.86 29.83
N GLY A 146 -0.56 -13.64 28.79
CA GLY A 146 -1.99 -13.92 28.86
C GLY A 146 -2.78 -13.34 27.69
N LEU A 147 -3.92 -13.96 27.42
CA LEU A 147 -4.99 -13.39 26.61
C LEU A 147 -5.66 -12.29 27.45
N THR A 148 -5.80 -11.09 26.89
CA THR A 148 -6.58 -10.01 27.50
C THR A 148 -7.83 -9.77 26.68
N GLU A 149 -8.97 -9.54 27.34
CA GLU A 149 -10.21 -9.12 26.68
C GLU A 149 -10.02 -7.72 26.04
N PHE A 150 -10.81 -7.43 25.01
CA PHE A 150 -10.85 -6.08 24.44
C PHE A 150 -11.40 -5.10 25.48
N ASP A 151 -10.65 -4.05 25.75
CA ASP A 151 -11.14 -2.88 26.49
C ASP A 151 -12.05 -2.06 25.58
N GLU A 152 -13.13 -1.47 26.12
CA GLU A 152 -14.08 -0.61 25.41
C GLU A 152 -13.41 0.61 24.74
N PHE A 153 -12.18 0.95 25.15
CA PHE A 153 -11.39 2.07 24.62
C PHE A 153 -10.40 1.71 23.51
N TRP A 154 -10.32 0.45 23.08
CA TRP A 154 -9.39 0.07 22.02
C TRP A 154 -9.94 0.46 20.64
N GLU A 155 -9.17 1.27 19.90
CA GLU A 155 -9.48 1.68 18.52
C GLU A 155 -8.32 1.29 17.59
N ILE A 156 -8.62 0.87 16.36
CA ILE A 156 -7.61 0.82 15.29
C ILE A 156 -7.68 2.16 14.52
N PRO A 157 -6.64 3.02 14.57
CA PRO A 157 -6.62 4.25 13.80
C PRO A 157 -6.85 3.98 12.30
N TYR A 158 -7.72 4.75 11.68
CA TYR A 158 -8.02 4.64 10.25
C TYR A 158 -7.39 5.80 9.47
N ASN A 159 -6.22 5.54 8.89
CA ASN A 159 -5.50 6.48 8.02
C ASN A 159 -5.06 5.75 6.75
N PRO A 160 -5.98 5.35 5.85
CA PRO A 160 -5.67 4.51 4.69
C PRO A 160 -4.79 5.24 3.67
N ILE A 161 -4.02 4.49 2.88
CA ILE A 161 -3.17 5.07 1.84
C ILE A 161 -3.99 5.80 0.76
N GLU A 162 -5.23 5.38 0.53
CA GLU A 162 -6.22 6.02 -0.34
C GLU A 162 -7.28 6.72 0.52
N LEU A 163 -7.36 8.05 0.47
CA LEU A 163 -8.26 8.87 1.31
C LEU A 163 -9.61 9.20 0.65
N GLU A 164 -9.81 8.78 -0.60
CA GLU A 164 -11.02 9.06 -1.40
C GLU A 164 -12.16 8.06 -1.19
#